data_AF-A0A1D2QC69-F1
#
_entry.id   AF-A0A1D2QC69-F1
#
_cell.length_a   1.000
_cell.length_b   1.000
_cell.length_c   1.000
_cell.angle_alpha   90.00
_cell.angle_beta   90.00
_cell.angle_gamma   90.00
#
_symmetry.space_group_name_H-M   'P 1'
#
loop_
_entity.id
_entity.type
_entity.pdbx_description
1 polymer ?
#
loop_
_entity_poly.entity_id
_entity_poly.type
_entity_poly.pdbx_seq_one_letter_code
_entity_poly.pdbx_strand_id
1 'polypeptide(L)'
;MHDALGKTLDLPVYELSGGAPDNDPTIDLHYSVGIKSPGEVRKEARKACEAGYTSFKIKVGGPDFEIERNTVALIVETVPDAKIRSTRIRGGPSRTP
;
A
#
# COMPACT_ATOMS: atom_id res chain seq x y z
N MET A 1 20.12 -15.08 9.81
CA MET A 1 20.44 -16.42 9.26
C MET A 1 20.38 -16.43 7.74
N HIS A 2 19.23 -16.12 7.12
CA HIS A 2 19.06 -16.21 5.66
C HIS A 2 20.00 -15.30 4.82
N ASP A 3 20.24 -14.06 5.23
CA ASP A 3 21.18 -13.15 4.53
C ASP A 3 22.62 -13.71 4.51
N ALA A 4 23.11 -14.17 5.67
CA ALA A 4 24.43 -14.78 5.77
C ALA A 4 24.53 -16.07 4.94
N LEU A 5 23.49 -16.92 4.97
CA LEU A 5 23.43 -18.14 4.16
C LEU A 5 23.46 -17.82 2.65
N GLY A 6 22.70 -16.83 2.21
CA GLY A 6 22.69 -16.38 0.81
C GLY A 6 24.07 -15.90 0.36
N LYS A 7 24.75 -15.10 1.18
CA LYS A 7 26.12 -14.65 0.89
C LYS A 7 27.14 -15.80 0.85
N THR A 8 27.03 -16.78 1.74
CA THR A 8 27.92 -17.95 1.74
C THR A 8 27.73 -18.82 0.50
N LEU A 9 26.49 -18.91 -0.01
CA LEU A 9 26.15 -19.70 -1.19
C LEU A 9 26.20 -18.92 -2.50
N ASP A 10 26.49 -17.61 -2.45
CA ASP A 10 26.41 -16.68 -3.58
C ASP A 10 25.05 -16.71 -4.31
N LEU A 11 23.96 -16.74 -3.53
CA LEU A 11 22.59 -16.78 -4.01
C LEU A 11 21.76 -15.65 -3.41
N PRO A 12 20.85 -15.04 -4.20
CA PRO A 12 19.87 -14.11 -3.63
C PRO A 12 18.90 -14.86 -2.71
N VAL A 13 18.44 -14.18 -1.65
CA VAL A 13 17.69 -14.84 -0.56
C VAL A 13 16.39 -15.52 -1.01
N TYR A 14 15.72 -14.99 -2.05
CA TYR A 14 14.48 -15.60 -2.56
C TYR A 14 14.70 -16.97 -3.21
N GLU A 15 15.91 -17.25 -3.73
CA GLU A 15 16.29 -18.57 -4.26
C GLU A 15 16.37 -19.62 -3.15
N LEU A 16 16.71 -19.21 -1.94
CA LEU A 16 16.70 -20.10 -0.76
C LEU A 16 15.29 -20.55 -0.38
N SER A 17 14.24 -19.86 -0.88
CA SER A 17 12.83 -20.11 -0.56
C SER A 17 12.06 -20.77 -1.71
N GLY A 18 12.75 -21.27 -2.74
CA GLY A 18 12.12 -21.93 -3.90
C GLY A 18 12.14 -21.11 -5.20
N GLY A 19 12.82 -19.96 -5.21
CA GLY A 19 12.97 -19.13 -6.41
C GLY A 19 11.78 -18.22 -6.68
N ALA A 20 11.91 -17.41 -7.74
CA ALA A 20 10.84 -16.51 -8.17
C ALA A 20 9.74 -17.28 -8.92
N PRO A 21 8.45 -16.99 -8.68
CA PRO A 21 7.37 -17.58 -9.46
C PRO A 21 7.53 -17.22 -10.94
N ASP A 22 7.26 -18.17 -11.83
CA ASP A 22 7.36 -18.01 -13.29
C ASP A 22 8.74 -17.49 -13.79
N ASN A 23 9.79 -17.62 -12.96
CA ASN A 23 11.13 -17.06 -13.18
C ASN A 23 11.15 -15.52 -13.32
N ASP A 24 10.15 -14.82 -12.76
CA ASP A 24 10.07 -13.36 -12.77
C ASP A 24 10.30 -12.79 -11.36
N PRO A 25 11.45 -12.14 -11.09
CA PRO A 25 11.76 -11.57 -9.78
C PRO A 25 11.10 -10.20 -9.55
N THR A 26 10.14 -9.78 -10.37
CA THR A 26 9.40 -8.53 -10.16
C THR A 26 8.22 -8.71 -9.21
N ILE A 27 7.87 -7.63 -8.49
CA ILE A 27 6.75 -7.62 -7.54
C ILE A 27 5.87 -6.40 -7.74
N ASP A 28 4.56 -6.64 -7.78
CA ASP A 28 3.57 -5.55 -7.79
C ASP A 28 3.56 -4.84 -6.43
N LEU A 29 3.90 -3.55 -6.45
CA LEU A 29 3.87 -2.72 -5.27
C LEU A 29 2.51 -2.03 -5.10
N HIS A 30 2.17 -1.76 -3.84
CA HIS A 30 1.04 -0.89 -3.51
C HIS A 30 1.55 0.44 -2.94
N TYR A 31 0.90 1.53 -3.31
CA TYR A 31 1.19 2.84 -2.77
C TYR A 31 0.51 3.02 -1.40
N SER A 32 1.27 3.45 -0.39
CA SER A 32 0.75 3.62 0.97
C SER A 32 0.36 5.07 1.25
N VAL A 33 -0.94 5.33 1.39
CA VAL A 33 -1.50 6.65 1.69
C VAL A 33 -1.72 6.80 3.21
N GLY A 34 -1.18 7.86 3.79
CA GLY A 34 -1.37 8.20 5.21
C GLY A 34 -2.73 8.84 5.49
N ILE A 35 -3.02 9.10 6.78
CA ILE A 35 -4.18 9.91 7.16
C ILE A 35 -3.84 11.37 6.83
N LYS A 36 -4.47 11.93 5.80
CA LYS A 36 -4.22 13.27 5.25
C LYS A 36 -5.53 13.91 4.83
N SER A 37 -5.49 15.18 4.45
CA SER A 37 -6.66 15.86 3.89
C SER A 37 -7.08 15.25 2.54
N PRO A 38 -8.38 15.33 2.17
CA PRO A 38 -8.87 14.81 0.90
C PRO A 38 -8.13 15.35 -0.34
N GLY A 39 -7.78 16.64 -0.33
CA GLY A 39 -7.06 17.28 -1.44
C GLY A 39 -5.61 16.77 -1.58
N GLU A 40 -4.93 16.51 -0.48
CA GLU A 40 -3.59 15.92 -0.50
C GLU A 40 -3.63 14.49 -1.01
N VAL A 41 -4.61 13.69 -0.56
CA VAL A 41 -4.77 12.31 -1.03
C VAL A 41 -5.06 12.27 -2.53
N ARG A 42 -5.91 13.15 -3.06
CA ARG A 42 -6.16 13.24 -4.51
C ARG A 42 -4.87 13.52 -5.29
N LYS A 43 -4.05 14.47 -4.82
CA LYS A 43 -2.76 14.81 -5.45
C LYS A 43 -1.77 13.64 -5.39
N GLU A 44 -1.73 12.94 -4.27
CA GLU A 44 -0.85 11.79 -4.05
C GLU A 44 -1.29 10.57 -4.87
N ALA A 45 -2.59 10.28 -4.93
CA ALA A 45 -3.16 9.22 -5.74
C ALA A 45 -2.88 9.43 -7.23
N ARG A 46 -3.03 10.66 -7.74
CA ARG A 46 -2.69 10.99 -9.12
C ARG A 46 -1.21 10.76 -9.42
N LYS A 47 -0.32 11.26 -8.56
CA LYS A 47 1.13 11.05 -8.71
C LYS A 47 1.52 9.57 -8.68
N ALA A 48 0.89 8.79 -7.81
CA ALA A 48 1.13 7.35 -7.74
C ALA A 48 0.62 6.65 -9.00
N CYS A 49 -0.53 7.03 -9.53
CA CYS A 49 -1.05 6.52 -10.80
C CYS A 49 -0.11 6.85 -11.96
N GLU A 50 0.37 8.09 -12.04
CA GLU A 50 1.36 8.53 -13.05
C GLU A 50 2.68 7.73 -12.94
N ALA A 51 3.03 7.27 -11.73
CA ALA A 51 4.19 6.41 -11.48
C ALA A 51 3.92 4.91 -11.71
N GLY A 52 2.73 4.52 -12.18
CA GLY A 52 2.38 3.14 -12.52
C GLY A 52 1.76 2.32 -11.38
N TYR A 53 1.46 2.92 -10.22
CA TYR A 53 0.78 2.20 -9.14
C TYR A 53 -0.71 2.01 -9.44
N THR A 54 -1.15 0.76 -9.39
CA THR A 54 -2.56 0.36 -9.55
C THR A 54 -3.20 -0.08 -8.23
N SER A 55 -2.38 -0.29 -7.19
CA SER A 55 -2.83 -0.78 -5.88
C SER A 55 -2.52 0.23 -4.79
N PHE A 56 -3.48 0.47 -3.89
CA PHE A 56 -3.39 1.47 -2.83
C PHE A 56 -3.71 0.87 -1.47
N LYS A 57 -2.88 1.19 -0.47
CA LYS A 57 -3.17 0.94 0.94
C LYS A 57 -3.45 2.26 1.63
N ILE A 58 -4.67 2.46 2.11
CA ILE A 58 -5.07 3.67 2.82
C ILE A 58 -5.13 3.42 4.32
N LYS A 59 -4.44 4.27 5.08
CA LYS A 59 -4.50 4.25 6.55
C LYS A 59 -5.77 4.96 7.01
N VAL A 60 -6.49 4.34 7.94
CA VAL A 60 -7.72 4.87 8.56
C VAL A 60 -7.62 4.80 10.08
N GLY A 61 -8.54 5.47 10.78
CA GLY A 61 -8.56 5.64 12.23
C GLY A 61 -8.29 7.07 12.72
N GLY A 62 -8.45 8.07 11.84
CA GLY A 62 -8.51 9.48 12.19
C GLY A 62 -9.80 9.87 12.93
N PRO A 63 -9.91 11.14 13.35
CA PRO A 63 -11.02 11.61 14.20
C PRO A 63 -12.36 11.72 13.47
N ASP A 64 -12.35 11.87 12.14
CA ASP A 64 -13.56 12.09 11.34
C ASP A 64 -13.74 10.96 10.31
N PHE A 65 -14.71 10.09 10.55
CA PHE A 65 -14.99 8.94 9.69
C PHE A 65 -15.54 9.33 8.31
N GLU A 66 -16.35 10.38 8.22
CA GLU A 66 -16.95 10.76 6.94
C GLU A 66 -15.90 11.40 6.02
N ILE A 67 -14.96 12.17 6.58
CA ILE A 67 -13.79 12.64 5.83
C ILE A 67 -12.96 11.45 5.33
N GLU A 68 -12.73 10.42 6.15
CA GLU A 68 -12.00 9.22 5.73
C GLU A 68 -12.71 8.45 4.61
N ARG A 69 -14.03 8.25 4.76
CA ARG A 69 -14.86 7.58 3.74
C ARG A 69 -14.77 8.34 2.42
N ASN A 70 -14.93 9.66 2.45
CA ASN A 70 -14.81 10.50 1.26
C ASN A 70 -13.41 10.43 0.65
N THR A 71 -12.38 10.35 1.49
CA THR A 71 -10.99 10.21 1.04
C THR A 71 -10.74 8.90 0.29
N VAL A 72 -11.37 7.79 0.71
CA VAL A 72 -11.32 6.52 -0.04
C VAL A 72 -12.01 6.66 -1.40
N ALA A 73 -13.21 7.25 -1.44
CA ALA A 73 -13.95 7.46 -2.68
C ALA A 73 -13.16 8.30 -3.70
N LEU A 74 -12.44 9.32 -3.22
CA LEU A 74 -11.58 10.16 -4.06
C LEU A 74 -10.45 9.40 -4.77
N ILE A 75 -9.92 8.34 -4.16
CA ILE A 75 -8.90 7.51 -4.81
C ILE A 75 -9.52 6.76 -5.98
N VAL A 76 -10.72 6.20 -5.80
CA VAL A 76 -11.46 5.50 -6.87
C VAL A 76 -11.82 6.46 -8.00
N GLU A 77 -12.26 7.68 -7.69
CA GLU A 77 -12.53 8.70 -8.71
C GLU A 77 -11.27 9.09 -9.51
N THR A 78 -10.11 9.15 -8.84
CA THR A 78 -8.84 9.56 -9.46
C THR A 78 -8.22 8.42 -10.26
N VAL A 79 -8.42 7.18 -9.81
CA VAL A 79 -7.85 5.97 -10.39
C VAL A 79 -8.96 4.91 -10.46
N PRO A 80 -9.74 4.88 -11.55
CA PRO A 80 -10.94 4.03 -11.67
C PRO A 80 -10.71 2.54 -11.41
N ASP A 81 -9.54 2.01 -11.77
CA ASP A 81 -9.18 0.59 -11.62
C ASP A 81 -8.36 0.31 -10.34
N ALA A 82 -8.38 1.23 -9.36
CA ALA A 82 -7.58 1.09 -8.15
C ALA A 82 -8.01 -0.11 -7.30
N LYS A 83 -7.04 -0.99 -6.99
CA LYS A 83 -7.20 -2.02 -5.94
C LYS A 83 -6.92 -1.39 -4.58
N ILE A 84 -7.95 -1.24 -3.74
CA ILE A 84 -7.82 -0.53 -2.46
C ILE A 84 -7.90 -1.50 -1.28
N ARG A 85 -6.96 -1.39 -0.34
CA ARG A 85 -7.01 -2.02 0.98
C ARG A 85 -6.98 -0.94 2.06
N SER A 86 -7.98 -0.91 2.94
CA SER A 86 -7.96 -0.07 4.13
C SER A 86 -7.20 -0.75 5.27
N THR A 87 -6.48 0.01 6.08
CA THR A 87 -5.77 -0.51 7.24
C THR A 87 -5.95 0.44 8.42
N ARG A 88 -6.59 -0.05 9.47
CA ARG A 88 -6.71 0.72 10.72
C ARG A 88 -5.41 0.65 11.50
N ILE A 89 -4.88 1.80 11.90
CA ILE A 89 -3.69 1.85 12.77
C ILE A 89 -4.13 1.58 14.23
N ARG A 90 -3.44 0.66 14.92
CA ARG A 90 -3.68 0.40 16.36
C ARG A 90 -3.25 1.62 17.18
N GLY A 91 -4.15 2.12 18.04
CA GLY A 91 -3.91 3.32 18.88
C GLY A 91 -4.80 4.53 18.55
N GLY A 92 -5.61 4.46 17.49
CA GLY A 92 -6.65 5.47 17.22
C GLY A 92 -7.80 5.41 18.23
N PRO A 93 -8.57 6.51 18.42
CA PRO A 93 -9.69 6.55 19.35
C PRO A 93 -10.68 5.41 19.09
N SER A 94 -11.20 4.80 20.16
CA SER A 94 -12.23 3.78 20.04
C SER A 94 -13.48 4.38 19.41
N ARG A 95 -14.00 3.73 18.37
CA ARG A 95 -15.34 4.03 17.86
C ARG A 95 -16.34 3.47 18.86
N THR A 96 -16.88 4.32 19.72
CA THR A 96 -18.12 4.01 20.45
C THR A 96 -19.27 4.10 19.42
N PRO A 97 -20.20 3.13 19.39
CA PRO A 97 -21.37 3.20 18.52
C PRO A 97 -22.22 4.44 18.77
#